data_AF-A0A6H2NJ21-F1
#
_entry.id   AF-A0A6H2NJ21-F1
#
_cell.length_a   1.000
_cell.length_b   1.000
_cell.length_c   1.000
_cell.angle_alpha   90.00
_cell.angle_beta   90.00
_cell.angle_gamma   90.00
#
_symmetry.space_group_name_H-M   'P 1'
#
loop_
_entity.id
_entity.type
_entity.pdbx_description
1 polymer ?
#
loop_
_entity_poly.entity_id
_entity_poly.type
_entity_poly.pdbx_seq_one_letter_code
_entity_poly.pdbx_strand_id
1 'polypeptide(L)'
;MFTTGGLLVLLLALGIHSHLKVKQLNKQLKFEAFKNQELQKKVKLALKTITKMERNPDLIHSREFNLDYLRMRMEEDIFHAAIVNQLKVKVKQKITVALRPRQAEAGLIGIASKPRVVDEIFDVEYSPQDNPIAKKRVLFRIQIKLAKLPTQATSITISQLIDCIEKFMSHEAETSNWQPAIQGHIAYMHWDQKAKPTPLLVIEQSTEGGNVTLRSRNVLPSSSTSKPPQRQATSPHQGR
;
A
#
# COMPACT_ATOMS: atom_id res chain seq x y z
N MET A 1 23.05 -67.33 36.16
CA MET A 1 22.02 -67.40 35.10
C MET A 1 21.26 -66.08 34.96
N PHE A 2 20.78 -65.44 36.04
CA PHE A 2 20.04 -64.15 35.96
C PHE A 2 20.89 -62.94 35.56
N THR A 3 22.16 -62.90 35.95
CA THR A 3 23.08 -61.79 35.63
C THR A 3 23.38 -61.69 34.13
N THR A 4 23.56 -62.83 33.46
CA THR A 4 23.84 -62.89 32.01
C THR A 4 22.62 -62.47 31.17
N GLY A 5 21.41 -62.84 31.60
CA GLY A 5 20.17 -62.43 30.94
C GLY A 5 19.90 -60.93 31.05
N GLY A 6 20.10 -60.35 32.24
CA GLY A 6 19.96 -58.89 32.44
C GLY A 6 20.95 -58.08 31.62
N LEU A 7 22.20 -58.53 31.51
CA LEU A 7 23.24 -57.88 30.71
C LEU A 7 22.91 -57.88 29.21
N LEU A 8 22.29 -58.96 28.71
CA LEU A 8 21.86 -59.07 27.32
C LEU A 8 20.74 -58.08 26.99
N VAL A 9 19.75 -57.93 27.86
CA VAL A 9 18.66 -56.94 27.69
C VAL A 9 19.21 -55.51 27.72
N LEU A 10 20.14 -55.20 28.62
CA LEU A 10 20.78 -53.88 28.68
C LEU A 10 21.53 -53.56 27.38
N LEU A 11 22.29 -54.52 26.84
CA LEU A 11 23.00 -54.36 25.56
C LEU A 11 22.05 -54.09 24.39
N LEU A 12 20.92 -54.81 24.32
CA LEU A 12 19.91 -54.58 23.29
C LEU A 12 19.27 -53.19 23.42
N ALA A 13 18.93 -52.77 24.64
CA ALA A 13 18.37 -51.44 24.89
C ALA A 13 19.34 -50.31 24.50
N LEU A 14 20.62 -50.43 24.86
CA LEU A 14 21.67 -49.49 24.48
C LEU A 14 21.90 -49.48 22.96
N GLY A 15 21.88 -50.64 22.31
CA GLY A 15 22.01 -50.76 20.86
C GLY A 15 20.89 -50.04 20.11
N ILE A 16 19.63 -50.23 20.55
CA ILE A 16 18.47 -49.54 19.96
C ILE A 16 18.56 -48.04 20.20
N HIS A 17 18.89 -47.61 21.43
CA HIS A 17 19.01 -46.19 21.76
C HIS A 17 20.09 -45.49 20.94
N SER A 18 21.27 -46.12 20.82
CA SER A 18 22.38 -45.63 20.02
C SER A 18 21.97 -45.47 18.55
N HIS A 19 21.32 -46.50 17.97
CA HIS A 19 20.88 -46.45 16.58
C HIS A 19 19.85 -45.33 16.32
N LEU A 20 18.92 -45.10 17.24
CA LEU A 20 17.96 -43.99 17.13
C LEU A 20 18.65 -42.62 17.21
N LYS A 21 19.62 -42.45 18.12
CA LYS A 21 20.41 -41.21 18.25
C LYS A 21 21.27 -40.95 17.01
N VAL A 22 21.95 -41.97 16.48
CA VAL A 22 22.73 -41.86 15.24
C VAL A 22 21.83 -41.47 14.05
N LYS A 23 20.62 -42.03 13.97
CA LYS A 23 19.65 -41.63 12.94
C LYS A 23 19.21 -40.18 13.08
N GLN A 24 18.98 -39.67 14.30
CA GLN A 24 18.64 -38.27 14.54
C GLN A 24 19.78 -37.33 14.14
N LEU A 25 21.02 -37.64 14.57
CA LEU A 25 22.20 -36.85 14.24
C LEU A 25 22.46 -36.80 12.72
N ASN A 26 22.33 -37.94 12.03
CA ASN A 26 22.48 -37.97 10.57
C ASN A 26 21.43 -37.14 9.84
N LYS A 27 20.20 -37.05 10.36
CA LYS A 27 19.16 -36.16 9.79
C LYS A 27 19.51 -34.69 9.99
N GLN A 28 19.96 -34.32 11.19
CA GLN A 28 20.38 -32.95 11.50
C GLN A 28 21.57 -32.52 10.63
N LEU A 29 22.59 -33.38 10.51
CA LEU A 29 23.77 -33.12 9.70
C LEU A 29 23.41 -32.91 8.22
N LYS A 30 22.52 -33.73 7.66
CA LYS A 30 22.02 -33.54 6.29
C LYS A 30 21.27 -32.21 6.11
N PHE A 31 20.46 -31.83 7.09
CA PHE A 31 19.71 -30.58 7.06
C PHE A 31 20.63 -29.36 7.15
N GLU A 32 21.63 -29.40 8.04
CA GLU A 32 22.64 -28.34 8.14
C GLU A 32 23.51 -28.26 6.89
N ALA A 33 23.91 -29.39 6.31
CA ALA A 33 24.65 -29.42 5.06
C ALA A 33 23.85 -28.79 3.90
N PHE A 34 22.56 -29.11 3.81
CA PHE A 34 21.67 -28.50 2.81
C PHE A 34 21.53 -26.99 3.02
N LYS A 35 21.31 -26.54 4.26
CA LYS A 35 21.26 -25.12 4.61
C LYS A 35 22.56 -24.41 4.26
N ASN A 36 23.71 -25.01 4.58
CA ASN A 36 25.01 -24.44 4.27
C ASN A 36 25.21 -24.30 2.75
N GLN A 37 24.83 -25.33 1.98
CA GLN A 37 24.89 -25.28 0.52
C GLN A 37 23.96 -24.20 -0.07
N GLU A 38 22.76 -24.03 0.48
CA GLU A 38 21.83 -22.97 0.06
C GLU A 38 22.40 -21.58 0.39
N LEU A 39 22.98 -21.40 1.58
CA LEU A 39 23.65 -20.17 1.98
C LEU A 39 24.83 -19.85 1.05
N GLN A 40 25.67 -20.83 0.73
CA GLN A 40 26.77 -20.64 -0.22
C GLN A 40 26.28 -20.22 -1.61
N LYS A 41 25.15 -20.77 -2.09
CA LYS A 41 24.53 -20.35 -3.35
C LYS A 41 24.07 -18.89 -3.29
N LYS A 42 23.41 -18.48 -2.19
CA LYS A 42 22.97 -17.09 -1.98
C LYS A 42 24.16 -16.13 -1.96
N VAL A 43 25.23 -16.47 -1.24
CA VAL A 43 26.46 -15.68 -1.19
C VAL A 43 27.11 -15.57 -2.56
N LYS A 44 27.23 -16.68 -3.30
CA LYS A 44 27.80 -16.67 -4.66
C LYS A 44 26.98 -15.81 -5.62
N LEU A 45 25.64 -15.85 -5.52
CA LEU A 45 24.76 -15.01 -6.30
C LEU A 45 24.98 -13.52 -5.97
N ALA A 46 25.02 -13.18 -4.67
CA ALA A 46 25.28 -11.83 -4.21
C ALA A 46 26.63 -11.30 -4.70
N LEU A 47 27.70 -12.09 -4.58
CA LEU A 47 29.03 -11.72 -5.08
C LEU A 47 29.03 -11.49 -6.59
N LYS A 48 28.36 -12.36 -7.36
CA LYS A 48 28.24 -12.19 -8.82
C LYS A 48 27.50 -10.91 -9.18
N THR A 49 26.44 -10.57 -8.44
CA THR A 49 25.70 -9.32 -8.60
C THR A 49 26.60 -8.13 -8.30
N ILE A 50 27.31 -8.12 -7.17
CA ILE A 50 28.25 -7.06 -6.80
C ILE A 50 29.34 -6.88 -7.88
N THR A 51 29.99 -7.95 -8.32
CA THR A 51 31.03 -7.86 -9.38
C THR A 51 30.47 -7.37 -10.72
N LYS A 52 29.24 -7.75 -11.07
CA LYS A 52 28.58 -7.23 -12.28
C LYS A 52 28.33 -5.72 -12.17
N MET A 53 28.00 -5.25 -10.97
CA MET A 53 27.78 -3.84 -10.69
C MET A 53 29.09 -3.05 -10.65
N GLU A 54 30.16 -3.60 -10.07
CA GLU A 54 31.49 -2.98 -10.04
C GLU A 54 32.08 -2.81 -11.45
N ARG A 55 31.88 -3.80 -12.34
CA ARG A 55 32.34 -3.71 -13.72
C ARG A 55 31.58 -2.70 -14.59
N ASN A 56 30.34 -2.39 -14.23
CA ASN A 56 29.49 -1.46 -14.95
C ASN A 56 29.04 -0.33 -14.01
N PRO A 57 29.82 0.74 -13.86
CA PRO A 57 29.48 1.84 -12.95
C PRO A 57 28.13 2.49 -13.28
N ASP A 58 27.68 2.43 -14.54
CA ASP A 58 26.35 2.88 -14.96
C ASP A 58 25.20 2.08 -14.32
N LEU A 59 25.43 0.80 -13.97
CA LEU A 59 24.44 -0.01 -13.25
C LEU A 59 24.36 0.36 -11.76
N ILE A 60 25.44 0.87 -11.16
CA ILE A 60 25.41 1.38 -9.77
C ILE A 60 24.54 2.64 -9.70
N HIS A 61 24.54 3.45 -10.76
CA HIS A 61 23.65 4.60 -10.89
C HIS A 61 22.30 4.26 -11.51
N SER A 62 21.99 2.98 -11.71
CA SER A 62 20.71 2.59 -12.27
C SER A 62 19.57 2.89 -11.29
N ARG A 63 18.43 3.29 -11.86
CA ARG A 63 17.21 3.54 -11.08
C ARG A 63 16.80 2.30 -10.30
N GLU A 64 16.87 1.12 -10.91
CA GLU A 64 16.47 -0.15 -10.30
C GLU A 64 17.27 -0.40 -9.01
N PHE A 65 18.57 -0.14 -9.02
CA PHE A 65 19.39 -0.26 -7.82
C PHE A 65 18.97 0.71 -6.71
N ASN A 66 18.68 1.97 -7.04
CA ASN A 66 18.23 2.95 -6.05
C ASN A 66 16.88 2.54 -5.42
N LEU A 67 15.96 2.00 -6.22
CA LEU A 67 14.66 1.52 -5.76
C LEU A 67 14.79 0.25 -4.92
N ASP A 68 15.67 -0.66 -5.31
CA ASP A 68 15.95 -1.89 -4.56
C ASP A 68 16.62 -1.58 -3.21
N TYR A 69 17.59 -0.68 -3.19
CA TYR A 69 18.18 -0.15 -1.96
C TYR A 69 17.15 0.52 -1.06
N LEU A 70 16.23 1.30 -1.64
CA LEU A 70 15.15 1.94 -0.90
C LEU A 70 14.23 0.88 -0.25
N ARG A 71 13.87 -0.18 -0.98
CA ARG A 71 13.05 -1.29 -0.42
C ARG A 71 13.77 -2.02 0.71
N MET A 72 15.05 -2.34 0.52
CA MET A 72 15.86 -2.94 1.59
C MET A 72 15.91 -2.03 2.83
N ARG A 73 16.05 -0.71 2.65
CA ARG A 73 16.04 0.24 3.77
C ARG A 73 14.66 0.42 4.41
N MET A 74 13.58 0.20 3.68
CA MET A 74 12.22 0.19 4.24
C MET A 74 11.95 -0.97 5.20
N GLU A 75 12.82 -1.99 5.24
CA GLU A 75 12.77 -3.07 6.25
C GLU A 75 13.43 -2.67 7.58
N GLU A 76 14.21 -1.59 7.61
CA GLU A 76 14.80 -1.08 8.85
C GLU A 76 13.78 -0.23 9.63
N ASP A 77 13.46 -0.61 10.86
CA ASP A 77 12.42 0.04 11.68
C ASP A 77 12.56 1.56 11.81
N ILE A 78 13.79 2.05 12.03
CA ILE A 78 14.06 3.49 12.23
C ILE A 78 13.85 4.26 10.92
N PHE A 79 14.35 3.72 9.82
CA PHE A 79 14.20 4.34 8.50
C PHE A 79 12.74 4.34 8.08
N HIS A 80 12.09 3.17 8.19
CA HIS A 80 10.68 2.97 7.90
C HIS A 80 9.81 3.98 8.67
N ALA A 81 9.96 4.06 9.99
CA ALA A 81 9.20 4.97 10.83
C ALA A 81 9.41 6.44 10.43
N ALA A 82 10.65 6.85 10.13
CA ALA A 82 10.95 8.21 9.68
C ALA A 82 10.23 8.56 8.37
N ILE A 83 10.25 7.67 7.39
CA ILE A 83 9.60 7.86 6.08
C ILE A 83 8.07 7.88 6.23
N VAL A 84 7.49 6.91 6.94
CA VAL A 84 6.04 6.82 7.14
C VAL A 84 5.51 8.04 7.91
N ASN A 85 6.23 8.51 8.92
CA ASN A 85 5.84 9.72 9.67
C ASN A 85 5.91 10.97 8.79
N GLN A 86 6.95 11.12 7.98
CA GLN A 86 7.04 12.22 7.04
C GLN A 86 5.90 12.18 6.02
N LEU A 87 5.57 10.99 5.51
CA LEU A 87 4.47 10.76 4.59
C LEU A 87 3.12 11.17 5.22
N LYS A 88 2.85 10.71 6.45
CA LYS A 88 1.65 11.06 7.23
C LYS A 88 1.47 12.58 7.30
N VAL A 89 2.54 13.32 7.57
CA VAL A 89 2.50 14.79 7.67
C VAL A 89 2.28 15.43 6.30
N LYS A 90 3.10 15.10 5.29
CA LYS A 90 3.05 15.73 3.97
C LYS A 90 1.74 15.44 3.24
N VAL A 91 1.26 14.19 3.26
CA VAL A 91 -0.02 13.79 2.68
C VAL A 91 -1.17 14.51 3.36
N LYS A 92 -1.22 14.51 4.71
CA LYS A 92 -2.28 15.21 5.44
C LYS A 92 -2.32 16.70 5.08
N GLN A 93 -1.18 17.37 5.00
CA GLN A 93 -1.12 18.79 4.66
C GLN A 93 -1.57 19.05 3.21
N LYS A 94 -0.99 18.36 2.23
CA LYS A 94 -1.25 18.60 0.80
C LYS A 94 -2.67 18.20 0.41
N ILE A 95 -3.11 17.01 0.81
CA ILE A 95 -4.42 16.47 0.44
C ILE A 95 -5.54 17.21 1.18
N THR A 96 -5.37 17.60 2.44
CA THR A 96 -6.40 18.40 3.14
C THR A 96 -6.59 19.76 2.49
N VAL A 97 -5.51 20.40 2.03
CA VAL A 97 -5.59 21.69 1.32
C VAL A 97 -6.27 21.51 -0.04
N ALA A 98 -5.86 20.52 -0.83
CA ALA A 98 -6.44 20.23 -2.14
C ALA A 98 -7.94 19.87 -2.05
N LEU A 99 -8.36 19.24 -0.95
CA LEU A 99 -9.74 18.81 -0.73
C LEU A 99 -10.62 19.82 0.04
N ARG A 100 -10.08 20.97 0.46
CA ARG A 100 -10.85 22.00 1.18
C ARG A 100 -11.94 22.60 0.27
N PRO A 101 -13.19 22.77 0.74
CA PRO A 101 -14.22 23.50 0.00
C PRO A 101 -13.75 24.93 -0.29
N ARG A 102 -13.66 25.29 -1.58
CA ARG A 102 -13.39 26.67 -1.98
C ARG A 102 -14.67 27.47 -1.80
N GLN A 103 -14.60 28.62 -1.12
CA GLN A 103 -15.78 29.42 -0.78
C GLN A 103 -16.59 29.86 -2.02
N ALA A 104 -15.95 29.95 -3.18
CA ALA A 104 -16.61 30.25 -4.46
C ALA A 104 -17.62 29.17 -4.92
N GLU A 105 -17.53 27.93 -4.43
CA GLU A 105 -18.45 26.84 -4.77
C GLU A 105 -19.54 26.61 -3.72
N ALA A 106 -19.41 27.21 -2.54
CA ALA A 106 -20.36 27.04 -1.43
C ALA A 106 -21.66 27.85 -1.62
N GLY A 107 -21.70 28.79 -2.58
CA GLY A 107 -22.83 29.67 -2.84
C GLY A 107 -23.87 29.16 -3.86
N LEU A 108 -23.61 28.07 -4.59
CA LEU A 108 -24.55 27.51 -5.58
C LEU A 108 -25.18 26.22 -5.04
N ILE A 109 -26.20 26.38 -4.20
CA ILE A 109 -27.11 25.31 -3.80
C ILE A 109 -27.88 24.84 -5.04
N GLY A 110 -27.54 23.67 -5.59
CA GLY A 110 -28.36 23.00 -6.61
C GLY A 110 -27.65 22.44 -7.84
N ILE A 111 -26.35 22.71 -8.06
CA ILE A 111 -25.59 22.10 -9.15
C ILE A 111 -24.78 20.93 -8.60
N ALA A 112 -24.94 19.75 -9.21
CA ALA A 112 -24.12 18.57 -8.92
C ALA A 112 -22.65 18.96 -8.85
N SER A 113 -22.05 18.88 -7.66
CA SER A 113 -20.66 19.26 -7.42
C SER A 113 -19.76 18.45 -8.35
N LYS A 114 -19.04 19.15 -9.24
CA LYS A 114 -18.06 18.52 -10.14
C LYS A 114 -17.04 17.70 -9.32
N PRO A 115 -16.62 16.51 -9.81
CA PRO A 115 -15.59 15.72 -9.13
C PRO A 115 -14.32 16.56 -9.00
N ARG A 116 -13.75 16.60 -7.78
CA ARG A 116 -12.58 17.41 -7.47
C ARG A 116 -11.33 16.64 -7.83
N VAL A 117 -10.56 17.15 -8.79
CA VAL A 117 -9.28 16.55 -9.17
C VAL A 117 -8.19 17.09 -8.23
N VAL A 118 -7.39 16.19 -7.68
CA VAL A 118 -6.21 16.44 -6.88
C VAL A 118 -5.02 16.00 -7.72
N ASP A 119 -4.10 16.93 -8.00
CA ASP A 119 -2.79 16.63 -8.57
C ASP A 119 -1.76 17.34 -7.70
N GLU A 120 -1.17 16.60 -6.77
CA GLU A 120 -0.22 17.13 -5.79
C GLU A 120 1.09 16.36 -5.87
N ILE A 121 2.19 17.09 -5.79
CA ILE A 121 3.54 16.55 -5.84
C ILE A 121 4.35 17.03 -4.65
N PHE A 122 5.07 16.12 -4.00
CA PHE A 122 5.94 16.45 -2.88
C PHE A 122 7.15 15.53 -2.78
N ASP A 123 8.21 16.07 -2.20
CA ASP A 123 9.48 15.36 -2.00
C ASP A 123 9.47 14.58 -0.69
N VAL A 124 10.10 13.41 -0.68
CA VAL A 124 10.39 12.62 0.53
C VAL A 124 11.88 12.79 0.81
N GLU A 125 12.20 13.28 2.00
CA GLU A 125 13.55 13.66 2.41
C GLU A 125 13.97 12.87 3.63
N TYR A 126 15.22 12.43 3.64
CA TYR A 126 15.81 11.75 4.79
C TYR A 126 17.11 12.43 5.22
N SER A 127 17.34 12.45 6.53
CA SER A 127 18.64 12.77 7.11
C SER A 127 19.05 11.67 8.08
N PRO A 128 20.28 11.12 7.97
CA PRO A 128 20.81 10.18 8.94
C PRO A 128 20.83 10.81 10.34
N GLN A 129 20.24 10.13 11.31
CA GLN A 129 20.17 10.60 12.70
C GLN A 129 21.55 10.67 13.38
N ASP A 130 22.54 9.94 12.86
CA ASP A 130 23.87 9.81 13.46
C ASP A 130 24.76 11.04 13.26
N ASN A 131 24.34 12.02 12.47
CA ASN A 131 25.15 13.21 12.22
C ASN A 131 24.28 14.48 12.17
N PRO A 132 24.37 15.38 13.17
CA PRO A 132 23.60 16.63 13.20
C PRO A 132 23.99 17.63 12.08
N ILE A 133 25.11 17.39 11.39
CA ILE A 133 25.58 18.19 10.23
C ILE A 133 25.08 17.56 8.90
N ALA A 134 24.50 16.36 8.93
CA ALA A 134 24.03 15.70 7.72
C ALA A 134 22.90 16.51 7.05
N LYS A 135 23.18 16.96 5.83
CA LYS A 135 22.20 17.68 5.00
C LYS A 135 21.04 16.75 4.66
N LYS A 136 19.81 17.22 4.85
CA LYS A 136 18.60 16.56 4.33
C LYS A 136 18.73 16.39 2.82
N ARG A 137 18.54 15.17 2.33
CA ARG A 137 18.55 14.86 0.89
C ARG A 137 17.21 14.32 0.46
N VAL A 138 16.78 14.69 -0.74
CA VAL A 138 15.57 14.13 -1.36
C VAL A 138 15.90 12.70 -1.80
N LEU A 139 15.14 11.74 -1.29
CA LEU A 139 15.26 10.33 -1.69
C LEU A 139 14.46 10.06 -2.95
N PHE A 140 13.18 10.43 -2.93
CA PHE A 140 12.26 10.27 -4.04
C PHE A 140 11.13 11.29 -3.93
N ARG A 141 10.34 11.40 -4.98
CA ARG A 141 9.18 12.29 -5.08
C ARG A 141 7.92 11.45 -5.22
N ILE A 142 6.80 11.94 -4.69
CA ILE A 142 5.50 11.30 -4.85
C ILE A 142 4.57 12.28 -5.55
N GLN A 143 3.92 11.83 -6.62
CA GLN A 143 2.83 12.52 -7.30
C GLN A 143 1.52 11.76 -7.10
N ILE A 144 0.49 12.48 -6.67
CA ILE A 144 -0.81 11.93 -6.31
C ILE A 144 -1.85 12.57 -7.21
N LYS A 145 -2.43 11.75 -8.10
CA LYS A 145 -3.49 12.11 -9.03
C LYS A 145 -4.77 11.36 -8.65
N LEU A 146 -5.67 12.06 -7.95
CA LEU A 146 -6.93 11.49 -7.47
C LEU A 146 -8.10 12.31 -7.97
N ALA A 147 -9.22 11.67 -8.27
CA ALA A 147 -10.48 12.35 -8.56
C ALA A 147 -11.43 12.08 -7.38
N LYS A 148 -11.50 13.00 -6.42
CA LYS A 148 -12.33 12.81 -5.24
C LYS A 148 -13.82 12.97 -5.59
N LEU A 149 -14.58 11.94 -5.23
CA LEU A 149 -16.03 12.00 -5.12
C LEU A 149 -16.44 12.65 -3.77
N PRO A 150 -17.43 13.58 -3.75
CA PRO A 150 -17.76 14.40 -2.58
C PRO A 150 -18.19 13.65 -1.32
N THR A 151 -18.51 12.36 -1.42
CA THR A 151 -19.23 11.59 -0.39
C THR A 151 -18.33 10.98 0.69
N GLN A 152 -17.01 10.92 0.50
CA GLN A 152 -16.10 10.31 1.48
C GLN A 152 -15.35 11.31 2.37
N ALA A 153 -15.19 10.94 3.65
CA ALA A 153 -14.40 11.67 4.62
C ALA A 153 -12.92 11.74 4.19
N THR A 154 -12.36 12.94 4.23
CA THR A 154 -10.96 13.20 3.83
C THR A 154 -9.96 12.41 4.67
N SER A 155 -10.26 12.14 5.95
CA SER A 155 -9.41 11.35 6.85
C SER A 155 -9.24 9.90 6.40
N ILE A 156 -10.31 9.27 5.92
CA ILE A 156 -10.29 7.89 5.42
C ILE A 156 -9.44 7.80 4.15
N THR A 157 -9.62 8.75 3.23
CA THR A 157 -8.80 8.83 2.01
C THR A 157 -7.32 9.00 2.33
N ILE A 158 -6.98 9.88 3.28
CA ILE A 158 -5.58 10.10 3.70
C ILE A 158 -4.99 8.81 4.27
N SER A 159 -5.72 8.11 5.13
CA SER A 159 -5.25 6.87 5.76
C SER A 159 -5.03 5.77 4.72
N GLN A 160 -6.01 5.53 3.85
CA GLN A 160 -5.91 4.56 2.75
C GLN A 160 -4.72 4.86 1.82
N LEU A 161 -4.49 6.13 1.52
CA LEU A 161 -3.38 6.55 0.67
C LEU A 161 -2.02 6.26 1.33
N ILE A 162 -1.88 6.55 2.63
CA ILE A 162 -0.66 6.24 3.38
C ILE A 162 -0.42 4.74 3.42
N ASP A 163 -1.45 3.95 3.76
CA ASP A 163 -1.36 2.49 3.85
C ASP A 163 -0.99 1.87 2.50
N CYS A 164 -1.55 2.39 1.39
CA CYS A 164 -1.22 1.92 0.05
C CYS A 164 0.24 2.22 -0.34
N ILE A 165 0.73 3.43 -0.01
CA ILE A 165 2.12 3.81 -0.27
C ILE A 165 3.07 2.98 0.57
N GLU A 166 2.79 2.81 1.86
CA GLU A 166 3.59 2.01 2.77
C GLU A 166 3.69 0.56 2.28
N LYS A 167 2.55 -0.04 1.91
CA LYS A 167 2.52 -1.40 1.38
C LYS A 167 3.25 -1.54 0.05
N PHE A 168 3.07 -0.59 -0.88
CA PHE A 168 3.77 -0.59 -2.17
C PHE A 168 5.30 -0.50 -2.03
N MET A 169 5.77 0.18 -0.98
CA MET A 169 7.20 0.34 -0.69
C MET A 169 7.81 -0.88 0.00
N SER A 170 6.98 -1.81 0.48
CA SER A 170 7.42 -3.06 1.12
C SER A 170 7.69 -4.16 0.08
N HIS A 171 8.57 -5.10 0.40
CA HIS A 171 8.83 -6.30 -0.42
C HIS A 171 7.60 -7.22 -0.56
N GLU A 172 6.59 -7.07 0.30
CA GLU A 172 5.40 -7.92 0.28
C GLU A 172 4.47 -7.64 -0.92
N ALA A 173 4.51 -6.42 -1.47
CA ALA A 173 3.64 -6.03 -2.57
C ALA A 173 3.93 -6.75 -3.90
N GLU A 174 5.16 -7.21 -4.12
CA GLU A 174 5.49 -8.03 -5.30
C GLU A 174 5.12 -9.51 -5.11
N THR A 175 5.08 -9.98 -3.86
CA THR A 175 4.83 -11.39 -3.53
C THR A 175 3.34 -11.70 -3.42
N SER A 176 2.56 -10.77 -2.89
CA SER A 176 1.11 -10.84 -2.81
C SER A 176 0.56 -10.06 -4.00
N ASN A 177 -0.22 -10.68 -4.90
CA ASN A 177 -0.92 -10.02 -6.04
C ASN A 177 -1.94 -8.98 -5.53
N TRP A 178 -1.45 -7.96 -4.86
CA TRP A 178 -2.22 -6.98 -4.12
C TRP A 178 -2.51 -5.80 -5.02
N GLN A 179 -3.78 -5.43 -5.11
CA GLN A 179 -4.21 -4.26 -5.86
C GLN A 179 -4.51 -3.11 -4.89
N PRO A 180 -3.85 -1.95 -5.03
CA PRO A 180 -4.19 -0.78 -4.22
C PRO A 180 -5.58 -0.27 -4.58
N ALA A 181 -6.36 0.08 -3.56
CA ALA A 181 -7.69 0.64 -3.71
C ALA A 181 -7.85 1.89 -2.84
N ILE A 182 -8.22 2.99 -3.47
CA ILE A 182 -8.42 4.29 -2.83
C ILE A 182 -9.86 4.71 -3.06
N GLN A 183 -10.59 4.98 -1.98
CA GLN A 183 -12.02 5.34 -2.02
C GLN A 183 -12.91 4.28 -2.69
N GLY A 184 -12.50 3.01 -2.70
CA GLY A 184 -13.25 1.94 -3.37
C GLY A 184 -13.01 1.83 -4.87
N HIS A 185 -12.12 2.65 -5.44
CA HIS A 185 -11.65 2.53 -6.81
C HIS A 185 -10.23 1.95 -6.84
N ILE A 186 -9.93 1.16 -7.86
CA ILE A 186 -8.58 0.65 -8.11
C ILE A 186 -7.65 1.84 -8.37
N ALA A 187 -6.51 1.84 -7.69
CA ALA A 187 -5.40 2.74 -7.97
C ALA A 187 -4.31 2.00 -8.74
N TYR A 188 -3.57 2.73 -9.55
CA TYR A 188 -2.35 2.32 -10.21
C TYR A 188 -1.18 3.04 -9.56
N MET A 189 -0.16 2.29 -9.18
CA MET A 189 1.04 2.81 -8.54
C MET A 189 2.24 2.31 -9.31
N HIS A 190 3.08 3.23 -9.77
CA HIS A 190 4.29 2.88 -10.48
C HIS A 190 5.37 3.95 -10.32
N TRP A 191 6.63 3.53 -10.47
CA TRP A 191 7.74 4.45 -10.60
C TRP A 191 7.80 4.99 -12.03
N ASP A 192 7.89 6.31 -12.18
CA ASP A 192 8.07 6.94 -13.48
C ASP A 192 9.48 6.66 -14.02
N GLN A 193 9.52 6.03 -15.19
CA GLN A 193 10.76 5.66 -15.86
C GLN A 193 11.45 6.83 -16.58
N LYS A 194 10.78 7.97 -16.73
CA LYS A 194 11.34 9.15 -17.41
C LYS A 194 11.90 10.19 -16.43
N ALA A 195 11.42 10.22 -15.19
CA ALA A 195 11.93 11.10 -14.15
C ALA A 195 13.43 10.82 -13.86
N LYS A 196 14.27 11.83 -14.11
CA LYS A 196 15.68 11.94 -13.71
C LYS A 196 15.91 13.35 -13.17
N PRO A 197 16.75 13.58 -12.15
CA PRO A 197 17.62 12.61 -11.45
C PRO A 197 16.93 11.85 -10.31
N THR A 198 15.82 12.37 -9.78
CA THR A 198 15.14 11.81 -8.60
C THR A 198 14.02 10.87 -9.01
N PRO A 199 13.91 9.67 -8.42
CA PRO A 199 12.78 8.76 -8.67
C PRO A 199 11.44 9.41 -8.32
N LEU A 200 10.43 9.22 -9.16
CA LEU A 200 9.08 9.73 -8.97
C LEU A 200 8.10 8.55 -8.86
N LEU A 201 7.42 8.43 -7.73
CA LEU A 201 6.29 7.51 -7.53
C LEU A 201 5.01 8.21 -7.97
N VAL A 202 4.31 7.64 -8.94
CA VAL A 202 3.04 8.14 -9.44
C VAL A 202 1.91 7.25 -8.90
N ILE A 203 0.88 7.90 -8.37
CA ILE A 203 -0.32 7.26 -7.84
C ILE A 203 -1.51 7.84 -8.61
N GLU A 204 -2.16 7.00 -9.39
CA GLU A 204 -3.27 7.37 -10.26
C GLU A 204 -4.50 6.54 -9.92
N GLN A 205 -5.64 7.20 -9.72
CA GLN A 205 -6.91 6.49 -9.54
C GLN A 205 -7.48 6.09 -10.91
N SER A 206 -7.87 4.83 -11.07
CA SER A 206 -8.54 4.38 -12.28
C SER A 206 -9.88 5.10 -12.43
N THR A 207 -10.14 5.62 -13.63
CA THR A 207 -11.45 6.15 -14.01
C THR A 207 -12.42 5.04 -14.44
N GLU A 208 -11.94 3.82 -14.67
CA GLU A 208 -12.77 2.66 -15.01
C GLU A 208 -13.44 2.10 -13.75
N GLY A 209 -14.67 2.55 -13.50
CA GLY A 209 -15.50 2.09 -12.38
C GLY A 209 -16.49 3.12 -11.85
N GLY A 210 -16.42 4.37 -12.30
CA GLY A 210 -17.28 5.48 -11.85
C GLY A 210 -18.73 5.49 -12.36
N ASN A 211 -19.20 4.45 -13.06
CA ASN A 211 -20.55 4.41 -13.67
C ASN A 211 -21.41 3.21 -13.23
N VAL A 212 -21.23 2.67 -12.02
CA VAL A 212 -22.29 1.87 -11.40
C VAL A 212 -23.07 2.76 -10.45
N THR A 213 -24.02 3.51 -11.00
CA THR A 213 -25.06 4.14 -10.19
C THR A 213 -25.91 3.01 -9.59
N LEU A 214 -25.68 2.68 -8.32
CA LEU A 214 -26.62 1.87 -7.55
C LEU A 214 -27.90 2.70 -7.37
N ARG A 215 -28.81 2.67 -8.35
CA ARG A 215 -30.18 3.12 -8.16
C ARG A 215 -30.83 2.19 -7.14
N SER A 216 -30.93 2.60 -5.88
CA SER A 216 -31.91 1.99 -4.98
C SER A 216 -33.30 2.35 -5.54
N ARG A 217 -34.03 1.35 -6.02
CA ARG A 217 -35.42 1.53 -6.40
C ARG A 217 -36.24 1.49 -5.13
N ASN A 218 -36.32 2.63 -4.43
CA ASN A 218 -37.35 2.82 -3.41
C ASN A 218 -38.69 2.91 -4.14
N VAL A 219 -39.36 1.77 -4.32
CA VAL A 219 -40.77 1.75 -4.67
C VAL A 219 -41.52 2.23 -3.43
N LEU A 220 -41.83 3.52 -3.37
CA LEU A 220 -42.85 4.04 -2.48
C LEU A 220 -44.20 3.45 -2.92
N PRO A 221 -44.99 2.83 -2.02
CA PRO A 221 -46.33 2.36 -2.36
C PRO A 221 -47.21 3.56 -2.69
N SER A 222 -47.88 3.52 -3.84
CA SER A 222 -48.80 4.56 -4.29
C SER A 222 -50.02 4.61 -3.36
N SER A 223 -50.08 5.60 -2.48
CA SER A 223 -51.32 5.97 -1.80
C SER A 223 -52.22 6.74 -2.77
N SER A 224 -53.34 6.14 -3.13
CA SER A 224 -54.47 6.81 -3.78
C SER A 224 -55.02 7.91 -2.86
N THR A 225 -55.15 9.13 -3.36
CA THR A 225 -55.97 10.15 -2.69
C THR A 225 -56.69 10.98 -3.75
N SER A 226 -57.95 10.64 -3.96
CA SER A 226 -58.92 11.40 -4.74
C SER A 226 -59.25 12.73 -4.05
N LYS A 227 -59.31 13.76 -4.88
CA LYS A 227 -59.49 15.20 -4.64
C LYS A 227 -60.89 15.55 -4.09
N PRO A 228 -61.05 16.56 -3.19
CA PRO A 228 -62.35 17.20 -2.91
C PRO A 228 -62.64 18.43 -3.80
N PRO A 229 -63.90 18.89 -3.90
CA PRO A 229 -64.44 19.64 -5.04
C PRO A 229 -64.25 21.17 -4.97
N GLN A 230 -64.10 21.79 -6.15
CA GLN A 230 -64.08 23.25 -6.36
C GLN A 230 -65.51 23.82 -6.31
N ARG A 231 -65.74 24.80 -5.42
CA ARG A 231 -66.93 25.68 -5.42
C ARG A 231 -66.84 26.69 -6.58
N GLN A 232 -67.88 26.73 -7.40
CA GLN A 232 -68.13 27.78 -8.39
C GLN A 232 -68.58 29.07 -7.70
N ALA A 233 -67.98 30.21 -8.07
CA ALA A 233 -68.44 31.54 -7.71
C ALA A 233 -69.14 32.16 -8.92
N THR A 234 -70.40 32.54 -8.75
CA THR A 234 -71.24 33.26 -9.70
C THR A 234 -70.99 34.77 -9.60
N SER A 235 -70.84 35.45 -10.73
CA SER A 235 -70.83 36.92 -10.83
C SER A 235 -72.27 37.48 -10.93
N PRO A 236 -72.52 38.72 -10.46
CA PRO A 236 -73.87 39.23 -10.31
C PRO A 236 -74.42 39.95 -11.56
N HIS A 237 -75.74 39.95 -11.57
CA HIS A 237 -76.71 40.57 -12.45
C HIS A 237 -76.60 42.11 -12.44
N GLN A 238 -76.71 42.76 -13.61
CA GLN A 238 -77.18 44.15 -13.69
C GLN A 238 -78.22 44.24 -14.81
N GLY A 239 -79.45 44.55 -14.40
CA GLY A 239 -80.60 44.66 -15.26
C GLY A 239 -80.71 46.00 -15.98
N ARG A 240 -81.61 46.00 -16.93
CA ARG A 240 -82.31 47.15 -17.49
C ARG A 240 -83.78 46.78 -17.58
#